data_AF-A0A9K3HQ25-F1
#
_entry.id   AF-A0A9K3HQ25-F1
#
_cell.length_a   1.000
_cell.length_b   1.000
_cell.length_c   1.000
_cell.angle_alpha   90.00
_cell.angle_beta   90.00
_cell.angle_gamma   90.00
#
_symmetry.space_group_name_H-M   'P 1'
#
loop_
_entity.id
_entity.type
_entity.pdbx_description
1 polymer ?
#
loop_
_entity_poly.entity_id
_entity_poly.type
_entity_poly.pdbx_seq_one_letter_code
_entity_poly.pdbx_strand_id
1 'polypeptide(L)' 'MGQGKCTPIRQVLGKSKLILGLLEGIPPMLKGELAVFKMKPELHYGEDDCPVSVSDSFSKDAQLNFEIELIEFSVR' A
#
# COMPACT_ATOMS: atom_id res chain seq x y z
N MET A 1 -3.61 -18.19 8.04
CA MET A 1 -4.31 -17.21 7.18
C MET A 1 -5.60 -16.82 7.88
N GLY A 2 -5.60 -15.70 8.61
CA GLY A 2 -6.78 -15.27 9.37
C GLY A 2 -7.82 -14.68 8.43
N GLN A 3 -9.02 -15.26 8.38
CA GLN A 3 -10.15 -14.72 7.63
C GLN A 3 -10.72 -13.49 8.36
N GLY A 4 -10.02 -12.36 8.29
CA GLY A 4 -10.64 -11.06 8.50
C GLY A 4 -11.37 -10.67 7.21
N LYS A 5 -12.60 -10.14 7.30
CA LYS A 5 -13.23 -9.49 6.15
C LYS A 5 -12.40 -8.26 5.78
N CYS A 6 -11.54 -8.35 4.77
CA CYS A 6 -10.97 -7.18 4.14
C CYS A 6 -12.07 -6.50 3.32
N THR A 7 -12.58 -5.36 3.79
CA THR A 7 -13.44 -4.50 2.97
C THR A 7 -12.56 -3.82 1.94
N PRO A 8 -12.84 -3.96 0.62
CA PRO A 8 -12.09 -3.25 -0.40
C PRO A 8 -12.12 -1.73 -0.15
N ILE A 9 -10.97 -1.09 -0.22
CA ILE A 9 -10.84 0.36 -0.08
C ILE A 9 -10.67 0.99 -1.45
N ARG A 10 -11.32 2.14 -1.68
CA ARG A 10 -11.10 2.94 -2.89
C ARG A 10 -9.91 3.86 -2.68
N GLN A 11 -8.89 3.73 -3.52
CA GLN A 11 -7.77 4.67 -3.59
C GLN A 11 -7.84 5.46 -4.89
N VAL A 12 -7.57 6.76 -4.82
CA VAL A 12 -7.47 7.63 -6.00
C VAL A 12 -6.03 8.10 -6.10
N LEU A 13 -5.29 7.55 -7.07
CA LEU A 13 -3.89 7.90 -7.28
C LEU A 13 -3.76 9.42 -7.53
N GLY A 14 -2.82 10.05 -6.84
CA GLY A 14 -2.62 11.51 -6.85
C GLY A 14 -3.57 12.31 -5.95
N LYS A 15 -4.51 11.69 -5.24
CA LYS A 15 -5.39 12.36 -4.24
C LYS A 15 -5.37 11.69 -2.87
N SER A 16 -5.35 10.37 -2.84
CA SER A 16 -5.19 9.60 -1.61
C SER A 16 -3.79 9.79 -1.04
N LYS A 17 -3.70 9.84 0.29
CA LYS A 17 -2.42 9.71 1.00
C LYS A 17 -2.02 8.23 0.99
N LEU A 18 -0.94 7.91 0.28
CA LEU A 18 -0.42 6.57 0.12
C LEU A 18 1.08 6.58 0.43
N ILE A 19 1.57 5.47 1.00
CA ILE A 19 3.02 5.23 1.04
C ILE A 19 3.56 5.03 -0.37
N LEU A 20 4.82 5.42 -0.60
CA LEU A 20 5.46 5.40 -1.92
C LEU A 20 5.34 4.04 -2.63
N GLY A 21 5.60 2.94 -1.92
CA GLY A 21 5.54 1.60 -2.49
C GLY A 21 4.14 1.20 -2.98
N LEU A 22 3.06 1.71 -2.38
CA LEU A 22 1.70 1.50 -2.91
C LEU A 22 1.42 2.41 -4.11
N LEU A 23 1.89 3.66 -4.05
CA LEU A 23 1.75 4.62 -5.15
C LEU A 23 2.43 4.11 -6.42
N GLU A 24 3.60 3.49 -6.31
CA GLU A 24 4.34 2.91 -7.44
C GLU A 24 3.91 1.49 -7.79
N GLY A 25 3.50 0.69 -6.80
CA GLY A 25 3.19 -0.73 -6.98
C GLY A 25 1.79 -1.02 -7.52
N ILE A 26 0.78 -0.19 -7.21
CA ILE A 26 -0.60 -0.38 -7.69
C ILE A 26 -0.77 -0.09 -9.19
N PRO A 27 -0.23 1.00 -9.78
CA PRO A 27 -0.42 1.32 -11.20
C PRO A 27 -0.14 0.18 -12.21
N PRO A 28 0.91 -0.64 -12.04
CA PRO A 28 1.17 -1.73 -12.99
C PRO A 28 0.31 -2.98 -12.78
N MET A 29 -0.47 -3.08 -11.70
CA MET A 29 -1.29 -4.25 -11.41
C MET A 29 -2.43 -4.41 -12.42
N LEU A 30 -2.77 -5.66 -12.73
CA LEU A 30 -3.93 -6.02 -13.52
C LEU A 30 -5.18 -6.17 -12.63
N LYS A 31 -6.37 -5.98 -13.24
CA LYS A 31 -7.63 -6.25 -12.57
C LYS A 31 -7.69 -7.72 -12.13
N GLY A 32 -8.01 -7.95 -10.85
CA GLY A 32 -8.04 -9.25 -10.20
C GLY A 32 -6.67 -9.79 -9.80
N GLU A 33 -5.58 -9.04 -9.99
CA GLU A 33 -4.25 -9.48 -9.61
C GLU A 33 -4.09 -9.52 -8.09
N LEU A 34 -3.50 -10.60 -7.60
CA LEU A 34 -3.01 -10.77 -6.24
C LEU A 34 -1.49 -10.65 -6.23
N ALA A 35 -0.96 -9.67 -5.51
CA ALA A 35 0.47 -9.41 -5.43
C ALA A 35 0.93 -9.27 -3.97
N VAL A 36 2.21 -9.58 -3.72
CA VAL A 36 2.87 -9.30 -2.45
C VAL A 36 3.96 -8.28 -2.66
N PHE A 37 3.77 -7.07 -2.11
CA PHE A 37 4.77 -6.03 -2.16
C PHE A 37 5.71 -6.16 -0.97
N LYS A 38 6.97 -6.48 -1.24
CA LYS A 38 8.04 -6.56 -0.23
C LYS A 38 8.76 -5.22 -0.17
N MET A 39 8.48 -4.43 0.87
CA MET A 39 8.91 -3.05 0.96
C MET A 39 9.98 -2.87 2.02
N LYS A 40 11.05 -2.17 1.64
CA LYS A 40 12.02 -1.60 2.58
C LYS A 40 11.44 -0.34 3.24
N PRO A 41 12.01 0.13 4.37
CA PRO A 41 11.59 1.34 5.08
C PRO A 41 11.27 2.54 4.18
N GLU A 42 12.12 2.79 3.19
CA GLU A 42 12.05 3.95 2.31
C GLU A 42 10.88 3.90 1.32
N LEU A 43 10.22 2.74 1.18
CA LEU A 43 9.03 2.54 0.35
C LEU A 43 7.74 2.48 1.17
N HIS A 44 7.81 2.57 2.50
CA HIS A 44 6.64 2.59 3.36
C HIS A 44 6.62 3.80 4.30
N TYR A 45 6.54 3.60 5.60
CA TYR A 45 6.41 4.65 6.61
C TYR A 45 7.74 5.30 7.02
N GLY A 46 8.87 4.74 6.56
CA GLY A 46 10.22 5.26 6.77
C GLY A 46 10.68 6.26 5.70
N GLU A 47 9.84 6.57 4.71
CA GLU A 47 10.07 7.67 3.77
C GLU A 47 10.05 9.03 4.52
N ASP A 48 11.04 9.90 4.23
CA ASP A 48 11.22 11.19 4.93
C ASP A 48 9.97 12.08 4.85
N ASP A 49 9.35 12.16 3.66
CA ASP A 49 8.14 12.96 3.40
C ASP A 49 6.86 12.10 3.31
N CYS A 50 6.82 10.99 4.05
CA CYS A 50 5.70 10.05 4.01
C CYS A 50 4.36 10.75 4.35
N PRO A 51 3.35 10.75 3.45
CA PRO A 51 2.09 11.44 3.69
C PRO A 51 1.19 10.72 4.69
N VAL A 52 1.55 9.49 5.11
CA VAL A 52 0.78 8.62 6.01
C VAL A 52 1.48 8.54 7.37
N SER A 53 0.78 8.96 8.42
CA SER A 53 1.28 8.89 9.79
C SER A 53 1.01 7.52 10.42
N VAL A 54 1.94 7.07 11.27
CA VAL A 54 1.83 5.89 12.13
C VAL A 54 2.07 6.29 13.58
N SER A 55 1.79 5.41 14.54
CA SER A 55 2.10 5.69 15.94
C SER A 55 3.60 5.76 16.19
N ASP A 56 4.03 6.54 17.18
CA ASP A 56 5.45 6.69 17.54
C ASP A 56 6.10 5.38 18.00
N SER A 57 5.29 4.43 18.46
CA SER A 57 5.74 3.09 18.85
C SER A 57 5.98 2.14 17.67
N PHE A 58 5.63 2.55 16.44
CA PHE A 58 5.78 1.71 15.26
C PHE A 58 7.23 1.72 14.78
N SER A 59 7.84 0.54 14.65
CA SER A 59 9.20 0.42 14.10
C SER A 59 9.18 0.58 12.59
N LYS A 60 9.74 1.68 12.10
CA LYS A 60 9.82 2.01 10.68
C LYS A 60 10.96 1.31 9.95
N ASP A 61 11.95 0.77 10.67
CA ASP A 61 13.15 0.17 10.09
C ASP A 61 12.94 -1.25 9.55
N ALA A 62 11.77 -1.85 9.81
CA ALA A 62 11.44 -3.19 9.37
C ALA A 62 11.15 -3.27 7.86
N GLN A 63 11.46 -4.42 7.25
CA GLN A 63 10.86 -4.77 5.97
C GLN A 63 9.42 -5.23 6.19
N LEU A 64 8.49 -4.72 5.37
CA LEU A 64 7.07 -5.06 5.44
C LEU A 64 6.65 -5.79 4.17
N ASN A 65 5.73 -6.75 4.32
CA ASN A 65 5.08 -7.42 3.20
C ASN A 65 3.61 -7.02 3.20
N PHE A 66 3.14 -6.43 2.10
CA PHE A 66 1.74 -6.10 1.89
C PHE A 66 1.14 -7.05 0.87
N GLU A 67 0.12 -7.79 1.27
CA GLU A 67 -0.70 -8.59 0.36
C GLU A 67 -1.81 -7.70 -0.20
N ILE A 68 -1.83 -7.52 -1.52
CA ILE A 68 -2.74 -6.60 -2.23
C ILE A 68 -3.54 -7.40 -3.27
N GLU A 69 -4.86 -7.17 -3.28
CA GLU A 69 -5.76 -7.59 -4.34
C GLU A 69 -6.30 -6.36 -5.06
N LEU A 70 -6.07 -6.25 -6.37
CA LEU A 70 -6.68 -5.17 -7.17
C LEU A 70 -8.06 -5.60 -7.68
N ILE A 71 -9.12 -5.22 -6.98
CA ILE A 71 -10.49 -5.62 -7.32
C ILE A 71 -10.94 -5.02 -8.67
N GLU A 72 -10.74 -3.72 -8.86
CA GLU A 72 -11.19 -2.97 -10.03
C GLU A 72 -10.42 -1.64 -10.11
N PHE A 73 -10.19 -1.15 -11.32
CA PHE A 73 -9.70 0.21 -11.54
C PHE A 73 -10.48 0.89 -12.67
N SER A 74 -10.54 2.21 -12.61
CA SER A 74 -11.14 3.03 -13.66
C SER A 74 -10.33 4.30 -13.78
N VAL A 75 -9.92 4.58 -15.02
CA VAL A 75 -9.46 5.91 -15.44
C VAL A 75 -10.73 6.71 -15.75
N ARG A 76 -10.97 7.76 -14.94
CA ARG A 76 -12.00 8.75 -15.26
C ARG A 76 -11.49 9.70 -16.32
#